data_AF-A0A542QU72-F1
#
_entry.id   AF-A0A542QU72-F1
#
_cell.length_a   1.000
_cell.length_b   1.000
_cell.length_c   1.000
_cell.angle_alpha   90.00
_cell.angle_beta   90.00
_cell.angle_gamma   90.00
#
_symmetry.space_group_name_H-M   'P 1'
#
loop_
_entity.id
_entity.type
_entity.pdbx_description
1 polymer ?
#
loop_
_entity_poly.entity_id
_entity_poly.type
_entity_poly.pdbx_seq_one_letter_code
_entity_poly.pdbx_strand_id
1 'polypeptide(L)'
;MHAETRLPRNGKEGILFLLIISILSVNIIAPIIVGLERGFSKEVYLDTVKIIPFMWVIVVLLVKLVAGPIVSKVMPKFVGQTDGFNARVLLNILLNVTILSILLSIIGMWVGTKEISLEPFRNFLHNWPRNFGIAFWVEILIAHPIARFAMKTIHARQARKAG
;
A
#
# COMPACT_ATOMS: atom_id res chain seq x y z
N MET A 1 -25.53 -4.29 15.37
CA MET A 1 -24.07 -4.17 15.13
C MET A 1 -23.88 -2.93 14.26
N HIS A 2 -23.38 -1.81 14.80
CA HIS A 2 -23.16 -0.61 13.97
C HIS A 2 -22.07 -0.93 12.93
N ALA A 3 -22.41 -0.81 11.65
CA ALA A 3 -21.46 -1.05 10.57
C ALA A 3 -20.28 -0.09 10.70
N GLU A 4 -19.07 -0.63 10.76
CA GLU A 4 -17.83 0.14 10.89
C GLU A 4 -17.77 1.25 9.82
N THR A 5 -17.63 2.50 10.27
CA THR A 5 -17.68 3.70 9.39
C THR A 5 -16.34 3.99 8.73
N ARG A 6 -15.27 3.35 9.21
CA ARG A 6 -13.91 3.54 8.69
C ARG A 6 -13.55 2.55 7.58
N LEU A 7 -14.47 1.70 7.14
CA LEU A 7 -14.26 0.71 6.09
C LEU A 7 -15.23 0.91 4.93
N PRO A 8 -14.82 0.60 3.68
CA PRO A 8 -15.73 0.64 2.54
C PRO A 8 -16.88 -0.38 2.73
N ARG A 9 -18.10 0.04 2.42
CA ARG A 9 -19.34 -0.77 2.58
C ARG A 9 -19.85 -1.37 1.27
N ASN A 10 -19.33 -0.94 0.13
CA ASN A 10 -19.71 -1.42 -1.20
C ASN A 10 -18.52 -1.35 -2.18
N GLY A 11 -18.68 -1.93 -3.36
CA GLY A 11 -17.62 -2.00 -4.38
C GLY A 11 -17.09 -0.62 -4.82
N LYS A 12 -17.95 0.41 -4.89
CA LYS A 12 -17.54 1.76 -5.27
C LYS A 12 -16.64 2.39 -4.20
N GLU A 13 -17.03 2.26 -2.94
CA GLU A 13 -16.20 2.69 -1.80
C GLU A 13 -14.89 1.89 -1.74
N GLY A 14 -14.92 0.59 -2.04
CA GLY A 14 -13.73 -0.25 -2.09
C GLY A 14 -12.72 0.21 -3.15
N ILE A 15 -13.19 0.57 -4.35
CA ILE A 15 -12.36 1.13 -5.41
C ILE A 15 -11.76 2.47 -4.95
N LEU A 16 -12.57 3.37 -4.40
CA LEU A 16 -12.08 4.66 -3.91
C LEU A 16 -11.04 4.49 -2.80
N PHE A 17 -11.29 3.59 -1.86
CA PHE A 17 -10.38 3.28 -0.76
C PHE A 17 -9.02 2.80 -1.28
N LEU A 18 -9.03 1.89 -2.24
CA LEU A 18 -7.82 1.41 -2.92
C LEU A 18 -7.09 2.54 -3.68
N LEU A 19 -7.83 3.41 -4.38
CA LEU A 19 -7.25 4.53 -5.12
C LEU A 19 -6.55 5.51 -4.18
N ILE A 20 -7.17 5.89 -3.07
CA ILE A 20 -6.57 6.81 -2.09
C ILE A 20 -5.27 6.21 -1.55
N ILE A 21 -5.30 4.97 -1.08
CA ILE A 21 -4.10 4.31 -0.54
C ILE A 21 -3.02 4.22 -1.61
N SER A 22 -3.33 3.61 -2.75
CA SER A 22 -2.33 3.36 -3.79
C SER A 22 -1.69 4.63 -4.33
N ILE A 23 -2.46 5.69 -4.58
CA ILE A 23 -1.94 6.96 -5.09
C ILE A 23 -1.05 7.64 -4.04
N LEU A 24 -1.48 7.72 -2.79
CA LEU A 24 -0.66 8.31 -1.73
C LEU A 24 0.63 7.52 -1.54
N SER A 25 0.53 6.20 -1.46
CA SER A 25 1.66 5.32 -1.22
C SER A 25 2.71 5.43 -2.32
N VAL A 26 2.35 5.37 -3.61
CA VAL A 26 3.36 5.46 -4.68
C VAL A 26 4.01 6.83 -4.77
N ASN A 27 3.27 7.91 -4.47
CA ASN A 27 3.81 9.27 -4.53
C ASN A 27 4.71 9.63 -3.34
N ILE A 28 4.56 8.94 -2.21
CA ILE A 28 5.40 9.18 -1.02
C ILE A 28 6.55 8.18 -0.97
N ILE A 29 6.25 6.88 -1.13
CA ILE A 29 7.22 5.80 -0.93
C ILE A 29 8.28 5.81 -2.05
N ALA A 30 7.88 5.94 -3.32
CA ALA A 30 8.82 5.82 -4.42
C ALA A 30 9.90 6.93 -4.40
N PRO A 31 9.56 8.23 -4.24
CA PRO A 31 10.60 9.27 -4.13
C PRO A 31 11.53 9.10 -2.93
N ILE A 32 11.02 8.63 -1.78
CA ILE A 32 11.85 8.38 -0.59
C ILE A 32 12.83 7.23 -0.87
N ILE A 33 12.35 6.10 -1.37
CA ILE A 33 13.20 4.93 -1.64
C ILE A 33 14.25 5.27 -2.71
N VAL A 34 13.83 5.86 -3.83
CA VAL A 34 14.76 6.17 -4.93
C VAL A 34 15.76 7.25 -4.51
N GLY A 35 15.34 8.26 -3.75
CA GLY A 35 16.25 9.27 -3.20
C GLY A 35 17.27 8.70 -2.21
N LEU A 36 16.89 7.72 -1.39
CA LEU A 36 17.81 7.02 -0.49
C LEU A 36 18.78 6.10 -1.24
N GLU A 37 18.41 5.61 -2.42
CA GLU A 37 19.22 4.68 -3.22
C GLU A 37 20.16 5.40 -4.19
N ARG A 38 19.69 6.46 -4.84
CA ARG A 38 20.39 7.18 -5.92
C ARG A 38 20.82 8.60 -5.54
N GLY A 39 20.48 9.05 -4.33
CA GLY A 39 20.69 10.40 -3.85
C GLY A 39 19.49 11.33 -4.13
N PHE A 40 19.32 12.33 -3.26
CA PHE A 40 18.28 13.34 -3.43
C PHE A 40 18.75 14.44 -4.37
N SER A 41 18.27 14.43 -5.60
CA SER A 41 18.48 15.50 -6.58
C SER A 41 17.21 15.76 -7.39
N LYS A 42 17.17 16.91 -8.07
CA LYS A 42 16.03 17.27 -8.94
C LYS A 42 15.89 16.29 -10.10
N GLU A 43 17.02 15.83 -10.65
CA GLU A 43 17.09 14.85 -11.73
C GLU A 43 16.48 13.51 -11.29
N VAL A 44 16.93 12.99 -10.13
CA VAL A 44 16.41 11.73 -9.57
C VAL A 44 14.92 11.81 -9.28
N TYR A 45 14.45 12.94 -8.75
CA TYR A 45 13.01 13.15 -8.52
C TYR A 45 12.22 13.14 -9.83
N LEU A 46 12.67 13.86 -10.86
CA LEU A 46 12.00 13.90 -12.17
C LEU A 46 11.96 12.53 -12.83
N ASP A 47 13.02 11.74 -12.73
CA ASP A 47 13.05 10.38 -13.26
C ASP A 47 12.11 9.45 -12.49
N THR A 48 12.02 9.61 -11.17
CA THR A 48 11.05 8.88 -10.34
C THR A 48 9.61 9.18 -10.78
N VAL A 49 9.27 10.46 -10.98
CA VAL A 49 7.92 10.88 -11.40
C VAL A 49 7.51 10.26 -12.73
N LYS A 50 8.44 10.08 -13.68
CA LYS A 50 8.16 9.42 -14.97
C LYS A 50 7.78 7.94 -14.81
N ILE A 51 8.31 7.27 -13.80
CA ILE A 51 8.11 5.84 -13.55
C ILE A 51 6.86 5.58 -12.70
N ILE A 52 6.45 6.54 -11.85
CA ILE A 52 5.31 6.42 -10.94
C ILE A 52 4.01 5.90 -11.61
N PRO A 53 3.56 6.42 -12.78
CA PRO A 53 2.33 5.95 -13.40
C PRO A 53 2.34 4.45 -13.72
N PHE A 54 3.47 3.95 -14.22
CA PHE A 54 3.63 2.54 -14.54
C PHE A 54 3.71 1.68 -13.27
N MET A 55 4.49 2.14 -12.28
CA MET A 55 4.57 1.46 -10.97
C MET A 55 3.24 1.42 -10.25
N TRP A 56 2.43 2.46 -10.35
CA TRP A 56 1.09 2.51 -9.75
C TRP A 56 0.17 1.44 -10.32
N VAL A 57 0.16 1.23 -11.64
CA VAL A 57 -0.62 0.15 -12.27
C VAL A 57 -0.17 -1.21 -11.74
N ILE A 58 1.14 -1.46 -11.67
CA ILE A 58 1.70 -2.69 -11.09
C ILE A 58 1.22 -2.88 -9.65
N VAL A 59 1.32 -1.85 -8.81
CA VAL A 59 0.87 -1.92 -7.41
C VAL A 59 -0.61 -2.28 -7.31
N VAL A 60 -1.47 -1.61 -8.09
CA VAL A 60 -2.92 -1.90 -8.08
C VAL A 60 -3.21 -3.34 -8.51
N LEU A 61 -2.50 -3.85 -9.52
CA LEU A 61 -2.63 -5.24 -9.97
C LEU A 61 -2.14 -6.22 -8.91
N LEU A 62 -0.98 -5.98 -8.30
CA LEU A 62 -0.45 -6.83 -7.23
C LEU A 62 -1.37 -6.87 -6.01
N VAL A 63 -1.96 -5.73 -5.63
CA VAL A 63 -2.93 -5.69 -4.53
C VAL A 63 -4.15 -6.55 -4.85
N LYS A 64 -4.73 -6.41 -6.05
CA LYS A 64 -5.96 -7.13 -6.40
C LYS A 64 -5.74 -8.62 -6.66
N LEU A 65 -4.65 -8.98 -7.34
CA LEU A 65 -4.42 -10.33 -7.87
C LEU A 65 -3.57 -11.19 -6.94
N VAL A 66 -2.74 -10.58 -6.09
CA VAL A 66 -1.77 -11.30 -5.25
C VAL A 66 -2.01 -11.04 -3.77
N ALA A 67 -1.81 -9.81 -3.31
CA ALA A 67 -1.87 -9.50 -1.88
C ALA A 67 -3.27 -9.73 -1.30
N GLY A 68 -4.33 -9.22 -1.94
CA GLY A 68 -5.71 -9.38 -1.49
C GLY A 68 -6.11 -10.85 -1.30
N PRO A 69 -5.96 -11.73 -2.31
CA PRO A 69 -6.26 -13.15 -2.19
C PRO A 69 -5.41 -13.90 -1.15
N ILE A 70 -4.14 -13.52 -0.98
CA ILE A 70 -3.28 -14.15 0.03
C ILE A 70 -3.71 -13.69 1.43
N VAL A 71 -3.87 -12.39 1.65
CA VAL A 71 -4.26 -11.82 2.94
C VAL A 71 -5.63 -12.35 3.36
N SER A 72 -6.60 -12.49 2.45
CA SER A 72 -7.93 -13.03 2.80
C SER A 72 -7.87 -14.48 3.31
N LYS A 73 -6.89 -15.28 2.86
CA LYS A 73 -6.66 -16.66 3.33
C LYS A 73 -5.84 -16.73 4.62
N VAL A 74 -4.92 -15.78 4.82
CA VAL A 74 -4.00 -15.76 5.96
C VAL A 74 -4.64 -15.11 7.17
N MET A 75 -5.34 -14.00 6.99
CA MET A 75 -5.95 -13.20 8.06
C MET A 75 -6.80 -14.02 9.05
N PRO A 76 -7.70 -14.94 8.61
CA PRO A 76 -8.54 -15.70 9.53
C PRO A 76 -7.76 -16.67 10.43
N LYS A 77 -6.50 -17.00 10.09
CA LYS A 77 -5.66 -17.91 10.90
C LYS A 77 -5.04 -17.22 12.11
N PHE A 78 -4.92 -15.90 12.06
CA PHE A 78 -4.28 -15.09 13.10
C PHE A 78 -5.25 -14.27 13.93
N VAL A 79 -6.49 -14.11 13.44
CA VAL A 79 -7.45 -13.18 14.01
C VAL A 79 -8.65 -13.93 14.60
N GLY A 80 -8.84 -13.83 15.90
CA GLY A 80 -10.01 -14.33 16.62
C GLY A 80 -11.21 -13.40 16.50
N GLN A 81 -12.40 -13.83 16.90
CA GLN A 81 -13.62 -12.99 16.84
C GLN A 81 -13.59 -11.81 17.83
N THR A 82 -12.84 -11.95 18.92
CA THR A 82 -12.70 -10.95 19.98
C THR A 82 -11.65 -9.88 19.68
N ASP A 83 -10.85 -10.04 18.62
CA ASP A 83 -9.80 -9.07 18.29
C ASP A 83 -10.38 -7.72 17.89
N GLY A 84 -9.81 -6.67 18.50
CA GLY A 84 -10.20 -5.29 18.28
C GLY A 84 -10.01 -4.84 16.83
N PHE A 85 -10.83 -3.90 16.39
CA PHE A 85 -10.78 -3.35 15.04
C PHE A 85 -9.37 -2.85 14.65
N ASN A 86 -8.70 -2.10 15.53
CA ASN A 86 -7.37 -1.55 15.24
C ASN A 86 -6.31 -2.66 15.08
N ALA A 87 -6.38 -3.74 15.86
CA ALA A 87 -5.47 -4.87 15.74
C ALA A 87 -5.65 -5.58 14.37
N ARG A 88 -6.90 -5.76 13.94
CA ARG A 88 -7.20 -6.32 12.62
C ARG A 88 -6.69 -5.41 11.50
N VAL A 89 -6.87 -4.10 11.64
CA VAL A 89 -6.36 -3.14 10.65
C VAL A 89 -4.84 -3.19 10.58
N LEU A 90 -4.16 -3.17 11.73
CA LEU A 90 -2.71 -3.22 11.79
C LEU A 90 -2.16 -4.49 11.12
N LEU A 91 -2.72 -5.66 11.47
CA LEU A 91 -2.29 -6.91 10.87
C LEU A 91 -2.58 -6.96 9.37
N ASN A 92 -3.73 -6.45 8.93
CA ASN A 92 -4.05 -6.37 7.50
C ASN A 92 -3.03 -5.50 6.74
N ILE A 93 -2.66 -4.34 7.30
CA ILE A 93 -1.63 -3.47 6.72
C ILE A 93 -0.29 -4.20 6.69
N LEU A 94 0.13 -4.79 7.81
CA LEU A 94 1.40 -5.51 7.92
C LEU A 94 1.51 -6.60 6.85
N LEU A 95 0.48 -7.44 6.70
CA LEU A 95 0.50 -8.53 5.72
C LEU A 95 0.52 -8.01 4.28
N ASN A 96 -0.30 -7.00 3.95
CA ASN A 96 -0.29 -6.40 2.61
C ASN A 96 1.08 -5.79 2.29
N VAL A 97 1.63 -4.97 3.18
CA VAL A 97 2.93 -4.32 2.99
C VAL A 97 4.06 -5.35 2.89
N THR A 98 4.00 -6.42 3.69
CA THR A 98 4.99 -7.51 3.60
C THR A 98 4.99 -8.14 2.21
N ILE A 99 3.82 -8.56 1.70
CA ILE A 99 3.71 -9.20 0.38
C ILE A 99 4.16 -8.23 -0.72
N LEU A 100 3.65 -7.01 -0.71
CA LEU A 100 3.98 -6.01 -1.73
C LEU A 100 5.45 -5.62 -1.69
N SER A 101 6.04 -5.41 -0.51
CA SER A 101 7.46 -5.03 -0.39
C SER A 101 8.39 -6.11 -0.90
N ILE A 102 8.08 -7.39 -0.66
CA ILE A 102 8.86 -8.52 -1.21
C ILE A 102 8.82 -8.49 -2.75
N LEU A 103 7.61 -8.41 -3.32
CA LEU A 103 7.42 -8.41 -4.78
C LEU A 103 8.05 -7.18 -5.45
N LEU A 104 7.84 -6.00 -4.86
CA LEU A 104 8.32 -4.73 -5.41
C LEU A 104 9.81 -4.51 -5.21
N SER A 105 10.45 -5.20 -4.26
CA SER A 105 11.93 -5.17 -4.16
C SER A 105 12.59 -5.84 -5.37
N ILE A 106 11.89 -6.76 -6.04
CA ILE A 106 12.35 -7.39 -7.29
C ILE A 106 11.85 -6.59 -8.50
N ILE A 107 10.53 -6.39 -8.59
CA ILE A 107 9.90 -5.74 -9.74
C ILE A 107 10.35 -4.29 -9.87
N GLY A 108 10.46 -3.55 -8.77
CA GLY A 108 10.87 -2.15 -8.78
C GLY A 108 12.27 -1.96 -9.34
N MET A 109 13.19 -2.87 -9.06
CA MET A 109 14.54 -2.84 -9.65
C MET A 109 14.48 -3.10 -11.16
N TRP A 110 13.77 -4.13 -11.61
CA TRP A 110 13.62 -4.41 -13.06
C TRP A 110 12.97 -3.26 -13.82
N VAL A 111 11.96 -2.61 -13.23
CA VAL A 111 11.34 -1.43 -13.84
C VAL A 111 12.30 -0.25 -13.85
N GLY A 112 13.05 -0.04 -12.76
CA GLY A 112 13.98 1.07 -12.60
C GLY A 112 15.24 0.97 -13.47
N THR A 113 15.69 -0.24 -13.79
CA THR A 113 16.83 -0.51 -14.69
C THR A 113 16.39 -0.78 -16.13
N LYS A 114 15.10 -1.11 -16.33
CA LYS A 114 14.53 -1.63 -17.59
C LYS A 114 15.17 -2.95 -18.04
N GLU A 115 15.76 -3.69 -17.11
CA GLU A 115 16.44 -4.95 -17.36
C GLU A 115 16.01 -6.02 -16.37
N ILE A 116 15.77 -7.23 -16.86
CA ILE A 116 15.52 -8.40 -16.01
C ILE A 116 16.86 -9.03 -15.67
N SER A 117 17.30 -8.84 -14.42
CA SER A 117 18.57 -9.38 -13.91
C SER A 117 18.36 -10.17 -12.62
N LEU A 118 19.39 -10.93 -12.21
CA LEU A 118 19.42 -11.65 -10.93
C LEU A 118 19.91 -10.77 -9.76
N GLU A 119 20.30 -9.53 -10.04
CA GLU A 119 20.78 -8.59 -9.03
C GLU A 119 19.79 -8.32 -7.88
N PRO A 120 18.47 -8.18 -8.11
CA PRO A 120 17.52 -7.93 -7.02
C PRO A 120 17.52 -9.04 -5.97
N PHE A 121 17.85 -10.28 -6.37
CA PHE A 121 17.94 -11.42 -5.46
C PHE A 121 19.21 -11.40 -4.62
N ARG A 122 20.33 -10.93 -5.19
CA ARG A 122 21.61 -10.81 -4.48
C ARG A 122 21.56 -9.73 -3.40
N ASN A 123 20.95 -8.60 -3.73
CA ASN A 123 20.84 -7.46 -2.82
C ASN A 123 19.52 -7.46 -2.02
N PHE A 124 18.71 -8.52 -2.13
CA PHE A 124 17.36 -8.56 -1.59
C PHE A 124 17.32 -8.26 -0.09
N LEU A 125 18.08 -9.00 0.72
CA LEU A 125 18.08 -8.86 2.17
C LEU A 125 18.68 -7.54 2.66
N HIS A 126 19.45 -6.86 1.81
CA HIS A 126 19.98 -5.53 2.12
C HIS A 126 18.93 -4.44 1.87
N ASN A 127 18.22 -4.53 0.74
CA ASN A 127 17.29 -3.49 0.30
C ASN A 127 15.88 -3.65 0.89
N TRP A 128 15.41 -4.88 1.02
CA TRP A 128 14.05 -5.19 1.42
C TRP A 128 13.68 -4.64 2.82
N PRO A 129 14.48 -4.82 3.89
CA PRO A 129 14.10 -4.33 5.22
C PRO A 129 13.90 -2.82 5.27
N ARG A 130 14.78 -2.06 4.60
CA ARG A 130 14.68 -0.60 4.48
C ARG A 130 13.39 -0.20 3.74
N ASN A 131 13.16 -0.79 2.57
CA ASN A 131 12.01 -0.48 1.73
C ASN A 131 10.69 -0.86 2.41
N PHE A 132 10.66 -2.03 3.05
CA PHE A 132 9.54 -2.48 3.89
C PHE A 132 9.27 -1.50 5.02
N GLY A 133 10.30 -1.08 5.77
CA GLY A 133 10.14 -0.14 6.87
C GLY A 133 9.52 1.18 6.43
N ILE A 134 10.04 1.79 5.35
CA ILE A 134 9.50 3.02 4.77
C ILE A 134 8.04 2.83 4.37
N ALA A 135 7.75 1.78 3.60
CA ALA A 135 6.40 1.49 3.13
C ALA A 135 5.43 1.28 4.31
N PHE A 136 5.84 0.51 5.32
CA PHE A 136 5.02 0.21 6.49
C PHE A 136 4.64 1.48 7.26
N TRP A 137 5.61 2.35 7.54
CA TRP A 137 5.33 3.60 8.26
C TRP A 137 4.45 4.56 7.46
N VAL A 138 4.68 4.70 6.15
CA VAL A 138 3.82 5.52 5.29
C VAL A 138 2.38 4.97 5.27
N GLU A 139 2.23 3.65 5.19
CA GLU A 139 0.93 3.01 5.13
C GLU A 139 0.12 3.19 6.41
N ILE A 140 0.73 3.00 7.58
CA ILE A 140 0.02 3.11 8.87
C ILE A 140 -0.21 4.57 9.30
N LEU A 141 0.71 5.49 8.99
CA LEU A 141 0.64 6.87 9.46
C LEU A 141 -0.09 7.81 8.50
N ILE A 142 -0.08 7.51 7.20
CA ILE A 142 -0.56 8.44 6.17
C ILE A 142 -1.66 7.80 5.32
N ALA A 143 -1.33 6.77 4.55
CA ALA A 143 -2.23 6.27 3.51
C ALA A 143 -3.53 5.70 4.08
N HIS A 144 -3.44 4.77 5.04
CA HIS A 144 -4.62 4.17 5.65
C HIS A 144 -5.44 5.18 6.49
N PRO A 145 -4.85 6.04 7.35
CA PRO A 145 -5.61 7.06 8.06
C PRO A 145 -6.41 7.98 7.14
N ILE A 146 -5.80 8.47 6.05
CA ILE A 146 -6.50 9.35 5.09
C ILE A 146 -7.63 8.61 4.39
N ALA A 147 -7.41 7.37 3.93
CA ALA A 147 -8.45 6.56 3.29
C ALA A 147 -9.62 6.29 4.24
N ARG A 148 -9.34 5.99 5.51
CA ARG A 148 -10.36 5.76 6.55
C ARG A 148 -11.12 7.02 6.92
N PHE A 149 -10.44 8.16 6.95
CA PHE A 149 -11.08 9.45 7.14
C PHE A 149 -12.05 9.75 6.00
N ALA A 150 -11.65 9.52 4.75
CA ALA A 150 -12.54 9.68 3.60
C ALA A 150 -13.81 8.81 3.72
N MET A 151 -13.69 7.55 4.16
CA MET A 151 -14.86 6.67 4.40
C MET A 151 -15.78 7.26 5.47
N LYS A 152 -15.21 7.70 6.61
CA LYS A 152 -15.96 8.32 7.69
C LYS A 152 -16.73 9.56 7.22
N THR A 153 -16.12 10.41 6.40
CA THR A 153 -16.76 11.60 5.84
C THR A 153 -17.91 11.24 4.90
N ILE A 154 -17.74 10.23 4.05
CA ILE A 154 -18.78 9.76 3.12
C ILE A 154 -19.98 9.23 3.89
N HIS A 155 -19.75 8.36 4.88
CA HIS A 155 -20.86 7.77 5.67
C HIS A 155 -21.56 8.80 6.54
N ALA A 156 -20.84 9.77 7.10
CA ALA A 156 -21.47 10.87 7.84
C ALA A 156 -22.40 11.71 6.94
N ARG A 157 -22.00 11.97 5.69
CA ARG A 157 -22.84 12.68 4.70
C ARG A 157 -24.06 11.85 4.29
N GLN A 158 -23.92 10.54 4.13
CA GLN A 158 -25.03 9.64 3.84
C GLN A 158 -26.05 9.62 4.99
N ALA A 159 -25.58 9.53 6.23
CA ALA A 159 -26.45 9.55 7.41
C ALA A 159 -27.26 10.84 7.52
N ARG A 160 -26.64 12.00 7.25
CA ARG A 160 -27.32 13.31 7.23
C ARG A 160 -28.34 13.48 6.11
N LYS A 161 -28.26 12.70 5.03
CA LYS A 161 -29.23 12.74 3.93
C LYS A 161 -30.42 11.81 4.17
N ALA A 162 -30.27 10.86 5.10
CA ALA A 162 -31.26 9.83 5.39
C ALA A 162 -32.11 10.13 6.62
N GLY A 163 -31.75 11.16 7.41
CA GLY A 163 -32.56 11.74 8.49
C GLY A 163 -32.96 13.15 8.13
#